data_AF-A0A354ESB7-F1
#
_entry.id   AF-A0A354ESB7-F1
#
_cell.length_a   1.000
_cell.length_b   1.000
_cell.length_c   1.000
_cell.angle_alpha   90.00
_cell.angle_beta   90.00
_cell.angle_gamma   90.00
#
_symmetry.space_group_name_H-M   'P 1'
#
loop_
_entity.id
_entity.type
_entity.pdbx_description
1 polymer ?
#
loop_
_entity_poly.entity_id
_entity_poly.type
_entity_poly.pdbx_seq_one_letter_code
_entity_poly.pdbx_strand_id
1 'polypeptide(L)'
;MITEPINGFLPLFRSWFDTAAMAEKVGVSGSPENLLAELDLGPMVEAESRLLNHTPASAAEAAFMLEVVRQNMVDAGRSDGLDLRALSAVQRWLADHSADEADGHPVERLLRQAQV
;
A
#
# COMPACT_ATOMS: atom_id res chain seq x y z
N MET A 1 20.99 8.40 1.40
CA MET A 1 19.69 8.34 0.70
C MET A 1 19.88 7.40 -0.48
N ILE A 2 19.37 6.18 -0.38
CA ILE A 2 19.40 5.22 -1.49
C ILE A 2 18.08 5.41 -2.22
N THR A 3 18.11 6.14 -3.34
CA THR A 3 17.02 6.16 -4.31
C THR A 3 17.11 4.86 -5.10
N GLU A 4 16.34 3.85 -4.72
CA GLU A 4 16.15 2.66 -5.55
C GLU A 4 15.44 3.04 -6.85
N PRO A 5 15.76 2.37 -7.97
CA PRO A 5 15.24 2.76 -9.28
C PRO A 5 13.74 2.47 -9.37
N ILE A 6 13.03 3.38 -10.06
CA ILE A 6 11.58 3.37 -10.38
C ILE A 6 11.08 2.04 -10.98
N ASN A 7 11.98 1.15 -11.45
CA ASN A 7 11.63 -0.12 -12.10
C ASN A 7 11.39 -1.31 -11.14
N GLY A 8 11.57 -1.15 -9.82
CA GLY A 8 11.45 -2.25 -8.86
C GLY A 8 10.07 -2.47 -8.24
N PHE A 9 9.22 -1.43 -8.21
CA PHE A 9 7.99 -1.45 -7.42
C PHE A 9 6.95 -2.46 -7.94
N LEU A 10 6.61 -2.39 -9.22
CA LEU A 10 5.57 -3.26 -9.80
C LEU A 10 5.92 -4.75 -9.76
N PRO A 11 7.14 -5.19 -10.13
CA PRO A 11 7.53 -6.58 -9.96
C PRO A 11 7.46 -7.04 -8.49
N LEU A 12 7.88 -6.20 -7.55
CA LEU A 12 7.84 -6.51 -6.13
C LEU A 12 6.40 -6.62 -5.60
N PHE A 13 5.53 -5.67 -5.98
CA PHE A 13 4.12 -5.70 -5.61
C PHE A 13 3.42 -6.96 -6.14
N ARG A 14 3.66 -7.33 -7.41
CA ARG A 14 3.07 -8.55 -7.98
C ARG A 14 3.49 -9.79 -7.21
N SER A 15 4.79 -9.92 -6.92
CA SER A 15 5.32 -11.04 -6.14
C SER A 15 4.71 -11.10 -4.74
N TRP A 16 4.59 -9.96 -4.07
CA TRP A 16 3.96 -9.86 -2.75
C TRP A 16 2.47 -10.26 -2.82
N PHE A 17 1.73 -9.72 -3.78
CA PHE A 17 0.29 -9.96 -3.95
C PHE A 17 -0.02 -11.44 -4.25
N ASP A 18 0.76 -12.07 -5.14
CA ASP A 18 0.61 -13.49 -5.45
C ASP A 18 0.87 -14.37 -4.22
N THR A 19 1.87 -14.00 -3.40
CA THR A 19 2.21 -14.70 -2.16
C THR A 19 1.10 -14.55 -1.12
N ALA A 20 0.58 -13.34 -0.95
CA ALA A 20 -0.50 -13.04 -0.01
C ALA A 20 -1.79 -13.77 -0.37
N ALA A 21 -2.16 -13.81 -1.65
CA ALA A 21 -3.30 -14.58 -2.15
C ALA A 21 -3.12 -16.10 -1.99
N MET A 22 -1.88 -16.60 -2.10
CA MET A 22 -1.57 -18.00 -1.85
C MET A 22 -1.69 -18.34 -0.35
N ALA A 23 -1.19 -17.48 0.53
CA ALA A 23 -1.31 -17.64 1.97
C ALA A 23 -2.78 -17.67 2.43
N GLU A 24 -3.61 -16.77 1.90
CA GLU A 24 -5.06 -16.76 2.17
C GLU A 24 -5.73 -18.09 1.77
N LYS A 25 -5.46 -18.60 0.57
CA LYS A 25 -6.01 -19.88 0.09
C LYS A 25 -5.58 -21.07 0.96
N VAL A 26 -4.32 -21.09 1.39
CA VAL A 26 -3.80 -22.14 2.28
C VAL A 26 -4.45 -22.04 3.66
N GLY A 27 -4.59 -20.82 4.21
CA GLY A 27 -5.26 -20.58 5.49
C GLY A 27 -6.74 -20.97 5.52
N VAL A 28 -7.47 -20.76 4.41
CA VAL A 28 -8.89 -21.13 4.26
C VAL A 28 -9.10 -22.63 4.08
N SER A 29 -8.11 -23.35 3.55
CA SER A 29 -8.22 -24.79 3.25
C SER A 29 -8.14 -25.70 4.48
N GLY A 30 -7.86 -25.16 5.68
CA GLY A 30 -7.99 -25.87 6.95
C GLY A 30 -7.10 -27.11 7.11
N SER A 31 -6.04 -27.26 6.30
CA SER A 31 -5.14 -28.41 6.43
C SER A 31 -4.28 -28.23 7.69
N PRO A 32 -4.32 -29.15 8.67
CA PRO A 32 -3.69 -29.01 9.99
C PRO A 32 -2.18 -29.26 9.98
N GLU A 33 -1.60 -29.52 8.81
CA GLU A 33 -0.15 -29.60 8.65
C GLU A 33 0.38 -28.17 8.52
N ASN A 34 1.34 -27.84 9.38
CA ASN A 34 1.91 -26.52 9.65
C ASN A 34 2.69 -25.92 8.46
N LEU A 35 2.21 -26.08 7.22
CA LEU A 35 2.84 -25.66 5.98
C LEU A 35 3.17 -24.16 5.98
N LEU A 36 2.32 -23.32 6.58
CA LEU A 36 2.59 -21.89 6.75
C LEU A 36 3.67 -21.61 7.82
N ALA A 37 3.84 -22.49 8.81
CA ALA A 37 4.90 -22.36 9.82
C ALA A 37 6.26 -22.84 9.29
N GLU A 38 6.27 -23.71 8.27
CA GLU A 38 7.48 -24.15 7.56
C GLU A 38 7.88 -23.23 6.41
N LEU A 39 6.96 -22.37 5.94
CA LEU A 39 7.22 -21.36 4.92
C LEU A 39 7.98 -20.17 5.53
N ASP A 40 9.17 -19.88 5.00
CA ASP A 40 9.89 -18.66 5.31
C ASP A 40 9.17 -17.45 4.70
N LEU A 41 8.41 -16.73 5.54
CA LEU A 41 7.73 -15.50 5.19
C LEU A 41 8.63 -14.25 5.32
N GLY A 42 9.89 -14.40 5.73
CA GLY A 42 10.85 -13.30 5.83
C GLY A 42 10.94 -12.44 4.57
N PRO A 43 11.05 -13.03 3.36
CA PRO A 43 11.04 -12.29 2.11
C PRO A 43 9.74 -11.50 1.85
N MET A 44 8.59 -11.99 2.32
CA MET A 44 7.30 -11.30 2.18
C MET A 44 7.24 -10.06 3.08
N VAL A 45 7.73 -10.17 4.32
CA VAL A 45 7.83 -9.05 5.27
C VAL A 45 8.82 -8.00 4.77
N GLU A 46 9.95 -8.42 4.18
CA GLU A 46 10.90 -7.49 3.57
C GLU A 46 10.28 -6.76 2.35
N ALA A 47 9.56 -7.49 1.50
CA ALA A 47 8.85 -6.92 0.36
C ALA A 47 7.79 -5.90 0.80
N GLU A 48 6.98 -6.23 1.80
CA GLU A 48 5.99 -5.32 2.40
C GLU A 48 6.66 -4.04 2.91
N SER A 49 7.73 -4.17 3.68
CA SER A 49 8.49 -3.04 4.20
C SER A 49 9.01 -2.13 3.09
N ARG A 50 9.52 -2.70 1.99
CA ARG A 50 9.99 -1.93 0.83
C ARG A 50 8.83 -1.27 0.08
N LEU A 51 7.70 -1.94 -0.08
CA LEU A 51 6.50 -1.39 -0.72
C LEU A 51 5.91 -0.22 0.08
N LEU A 52 5.82 -0.34 1.42
CA LEU A 52 5.22 0.68 2.28
C LEU A 52 6.14 1.88 2.55
N ASN A 53 7.47 1.72 2.40
CA ASN A 53 8.41 2.84 2.43
C ASN A 53 8.58 3.53 1.06
N HIS A 54 7.97 3.01 0.00
CA HIS A 54 8.00 3.62 -1.33
C HIS A 54 7.24 4.94 -1.34
N THR A 55 7.72 5.93 -2.11
CA THR A 55 6.93 7.11 -2.42
C THR A 55 6.28 6.89 -3.77
N PRO A 56 4.94 6.88 -3.86
CA PRO A 56 4.27 6.57 -5.12
C PRO A 56 4.66 7.58 -6.19
N ALA A 57 4.96 7.10 -7.40
CA ALA A 57 5.25 7.92 -8.57
C ALA A 57 4.06 7.99 -9.54
N SER A 58 3.00 7.21 -9.29
CA SER A 58 1.79 7.18 -10.10
C SER A 58 0.56 6.79 -9.28
N ALA A 59 -0.64 7.05 -9.82
CA ALA A 59 -1.90 6.65 -9.20
C ALA A 59 -2.01 5.13 -9.03
N ALA A 60 -1.41 4.36 -9.96
CA ALA A 60 -1.37 2.91 -9.86
C ALA A 60 -0.54 2.46 -8.66
N GLU A 61 0.66 3.03 -8.46
CA GLU A 61 1.50 2.71 -7.30
C GLU A 61 0.84 3.11 -5.98
N ALA A 62 0.20 4.28 -5.95
CA ALA A 62 -0.58 4.71 -4.78
C ALA A 62 -1.71 3.71 -4.45
N ALA A 63 -2.45 3.24 -5.45
CA ALA A 63 -3.49 2.23 -5.27
C ALA A 63 -2.93 0.88 -4.78
N PHE A 64 -1.77 0.46 -5.31
CA PHE A 64 -1.10 -0.77 -4.88
C PHE A 64 -0.60 -0.69 -3.43
N MET A 65 -0.05 0.45 -3.01
CA MET A 65 0.31 0.66 -1.60
C MET A 65 -0.92 0.59 -0.68
N LEU A 66 -2.06 1.16 -1.10
CA LEU A 66 -3.30 1.08 -0.33
C LEU A 66 -3.81 -0.36 -0.18
N GLU A 67 -3.62 -1.19 -1.21
CA GLU A 67 -3.99 -2.61 -1.15
C GLU A 67 -3.16 -3.37 -0.12
N VAL A 68 -1.85 -3.12 -0.05
CA VAL A 68 -0.97 -3.71 0.97
C VAL A 68 -1.46 -3.34 2.37
N VAL A 69 -1.70 -2.05 2.64
CA VAL A 69 -2.22 -1.58 3.93
C VAL A 69 -3.58 -2.19 4.25
N ARG A 70 -4.49 -2.27 3.27
CA ARG A 70 -5.82 -2.86 3.46
C ARG A 70 -5.72 -4.31 3.91
N GLN A 71 -4.85 -5.09 3.27
CA GLN A 71 -4.67 -6.50 3.60
C GLN A 71 -4.04 -6.68 4.99
N ASN A 72 -3.00 -5.91 5.30
CA ASN A 72 -2.40 -5.89 6.64
C ASN A 72 -3.42 -5.63 7.75
N MET A 73 -4.32 -4.67 7.53
CA MET A 73 -5.39 -4.36 8.49
C MET A 73 -6.40 -5.49 8.65
N VAL A 74 -6.70 -6.23 7.57
CA VAL A 74 -7.58 -7.41 7.63
C VAL A 74 -6.92 -8.53 8.41
N ASP A 75 -5.63 -8.78 8.17
CA ASP A 75 -4.90 -9.90 8.79
C ASP A 75 -4.56 -9.64 10.26
N ALA A 76 -4.09 -8.43 10.60
CA ALA A 76 -3.69 -8.06 11.95
C ALA A 76 -4.81 -7.43 12.80
N GLY A 77 -5.94 -7.05 12.17
CA GLY A 77 -7.05 -6.34 12.82
C GLY A 77 -6.73 -4.90 13.24
N ARG A 78 -5.53 -4.40 12.96
CA ARG A 78 -5.08 -3.04 13.26
C ARG A 78 -4.01 -2.59 12.27
N SER A 79 -3.88 -1.28 12.15
CA SER A 79 -2.79 -0.64 11.41
C SER A 79 -1.57 -0.43 12.31
N ASP A 80 -0.37 -0.59 11.77
CA ASP A 80 0.88 -0.31 12.47
C ASP A 80 1.51 1.05 12.06
N GLY A 81 2.69 1.36 12.60
CA GLY A 81 3.38 2.62 12.31
C GLY A 81 3.97 2.71 10.89
N LEU A 82 4.05 1.59 10.17
CA LEU A 82 4.50 1.55 8.78
C LEU A 82 3.32 1.81 7.83
N ASP A 83 2.18 1.16 8.07
CA ASP A 83 0.92 1.40 7.37
C ASP A 83 0.51 2.88 7.42
N LEU A 84 0.58 3.50 8.61
CA LEU A 84 0.24 4.93 8.78
C LEU A 84 1.16 5.85 7.98
N ARG A 85 2.44 5.48 7.85
CA ARG A 85 3.41 6.25 7.04
C ARG A 85 3.12 6.09 5.55
N ALA A 86 2.82 4.88 5.09
CA ALA A 86 2.41 4.62 3.72
C ALA A 86 1.13 5.40 3.35
N LEU A 87 0.11 5.37 4.22
CA LEU A 87 -1.11 6.16 4.06
C LEU A 87 -0.82 7.65 3.96
N SER A 88 0.06 8.17 4.82
CA SER A 88 0.46 9.58 4.79
C SER A 88 1.20 9.94 3.49
N ALA A 89 2.06 9.05 2.98
CA ALA A 89 2.77 9.25 1.72
C ALA A 89 1.81 9.27 0.52
N VAL A 90 0.85 8.34 0.49
CA VAL A 90 -0.20 8.30 -0.54
C VAL A 90 -1.09 9.54 -0.48
N GLN A 91 -1.55 9.94 0.71
CA GLN A 91 -2.36 11.14 0.90
C GLN A 91 -1.63 12.41 0.45
N ARG A 92 -0.34 12.51 0.76
CA ARG A 92 0.49 13.63 0.32
C ARG A 92 0.66 13.64 -1.20
N TRP A 93 0.96 12.49 -1.79
CA TRP A 93 1.07 12.38 -3.25
C TRP A 93 -0.24 12.77 -3.95
N LEU A 94 -1.39 12.31 -3.44
CA LEU A 94 -2.71 12.69 -3.94
C LEU A 94 -2.96 14.19 -3.77
N ALA A 95 -2.60 14.79 -2.62
CA ALA A 95 -2.75 16.22 -2.41
C ALA A 95 -1.93 17.02 -3.42
N ASP A 96 -0.68 16.62 -3.65
CA ASP A 96 0.25 17.29 -4.57
C ASP A 96 -0.20 17.14 -6.04
N HIS A 97 -0.78 16.00 -6.43
CA HIS A 97 -1.22 15.73 -7.82
C HIS A 97 -2.69 16.08 -8.09
N SER A 98 -3.53 16.21 -7.06
CA SER A 98 -4.90 16.74 -7.18
C SER A 98 -4.93 18.25 -7.43
N ALA A 99 -3.82 18.95 -7.16
CA ALA A 99 -3.64 20.36 -7.44
C ALA A 99 -3.24 20.65 -8.90
N ASP A 100 -2.72 19.66 -9.64
CA ASP A 100 -2.20 19.84 -11.00
C ASP A 100 -3.30 19.76 -12.08
N GLU A 101 -4.46 19.15 -11.78
CA GLU A 101 -5.63 19.17 -12.68
C GLU A 101 -6.59 20.35 -12.43
N ALA A 102 -6.39 21.12 -11.36
CA ALA A 102 -7.24 22.24 -11.04
C ALA A 102 -6.42 23.37 -10.42
N ASP A 103 -6.10 24.35 -11.27
CA ASP A 103 -5.88 25.73 -10.89
C ASP A 103 -6.93 26.12 -9.81
N GLY A 104 -6.52 26.13 -8.54
CA GLY A 104 -7.37 26.51 -7.41
C GLY A 104 -7.59 25.42 -6.35
N HIS A 105 -7.03 25.65 -5.16
CA HIS A 105 -7.18 24.84 -3.94
C HIS A 105 -8.59 24.24 -3.76
N PRO A 106 -8.72 22.89 -3.67
CA PRO A 106 -10.01 22.20 -3.56
C PRO A 106 -10.88 22.67 -2.39
N VAL A 107 -10.23 23.01 -1.28
CA VAL A 107 -10.87 23.49 -0.05
C VAL A 107 -11.48 24.88 -0.24
N GLU A 108 -10.80 25.80 -0.92
CA GLU A 108 -11.35 27.14 -1.18
C GLU A 108 -12.56 27.11 -2.09
N ARG A 109 -12.59 26.17 -3.04
CA ARG A 109 -13.71 26.00 -3.97
C ARG A 109 -14.94 25.43 -3.25
N LEU A 110 -14.76 24.44 -2.37
CA LEU A 110 -15.83 23.90 -1.52
C LEU A 110 -16.37 24.96 -0.54
N LEU A 111 -15.49 25.79 0.04
CA LEU A 111 -15.90 26.88 0.92
C LEU A 111 -16.70 27.97 0.19
N ARG A 112 -16.35 28.30 -1.06
CA ARG A 112 -17.14 29.24 -1.88
C ARG A 112 -18.49 28.66 -2.27
N GLN A 113 -18.56 27.38 -2.59
CA GLN A 113 -19.83 26.71 -2.93
C GLN A 113 -20.77 26.60 -1.73
N ALA A 114 -20.25 26.48 -0.51
CA ALA A 114 -21.03 26.43 0.72
C ALA A 114 -21.51 27.82 1.23
N GLN A 115 -21.14 28.91 0.55
CA GLN A 115 -21.55 30.28 0.87
C GLN A 115 -22.76 30.77 0.04
N VAL A 116 -23.43 29.88 -0.72
CA VAL A 116 -24.67 30.19 -1.47
C VAL A 116 -25.88 29.59 -0.75
#